data_AF-A0A8B5WB30-F1
#
_entry.id   AF-A0A8B5WB30-F1
#
_cell.length_a   1.000
_cell.length_b   1.000
_cell.length_c   1.000
_cell.angle_alpha   90.00
_cell.angle_beta   90.00
_cell.angle_gamma   90.00
#
_symmetry.space_group_name_H-M   'P 1'
#
loop_
_entity.id
_entity.type
_entity.pdbx_description
1 polymer ?
#
loop_
_entity_poly.entity_id
_entity_poly.type
_entity_poly.pdbx_seq_one_letter_code
_entity_poly.pdbx_strand_id
1 'polypeptide(L)' 'MFQIGFKFVFFLLFLYFTIDSVGSGGWGFFSYLFALFATKDFVQGTRMAEAFYRIKKSKNKKE' A
#
# COMPACT_ATOMS: atom_id res chain seq x y z
N MET A 1 -8.05 10.88 8.63
CA MET A 1 -8.44 9.46 8.45
C MET A 1 -8.85 9.13 7.01
N PHE A 2 -9.64 9.99 6.32
CA PHE A 2 -10.03 9.78 4.89
C PHE A 2 -8.87 9.51 3.92
N GLN A 3 -7.70 10.13 4.12
CA GLN A 3 -6.53 9.91 3.26
C GLN A 3 -5.93 8.50 3.34
N ILE A 4 -6.19 7.74 4.41
CA ILE A 4 -5.60 6.41 4.61
C ILE A 4 -6.37 5.36 3.82
N GLY A 5 -7.71 5.38 3.91
CA GLY A 5 -8.56 4.48 3.13
C GLY A 5 -8.31 4.65 1.63
N PHE A 6 -8.11 5.89 1.18
CA PHE A 6 -7.83 6.20 -0.22
C PHE A 6 -6.52 5.58 -0.73
N LYS A 7 -5.46 5.55 0.10
CA LYS A 7 -4.19 4.88 -0.27
C LYS A 7 -4.33 3.37 -0.41
N PHE A 8 -5.15 2.74 0.45
CA PHE A 8 -5.43 1.31 0.33
C PHE A 8 -6.28 0.98 -0.90
N VAL A 9 -7.24 1.83 -1.25
CA VAL A 9 -8.02 1.69 -2.50
C VAL A 9 -7.10 1.81 -3.71
N PHE A 10 -6.21 2.80 -3.74
CA PHE A 10 -5.23 2.94 -4.82
C PHE A 10 -4.23 1.79 -4.88
N PHE A 11 -3.78 1.28 -3.73
CA PHE A 11 -2.95 0.08 -3.67
C PHE A 11 -3.63 -1.09 -4.39
N LEU A 12 -4.89 -1.39 -4.06
CA LEU A 12 -5.63 -2.48 -4.69
C LEU A 12 -5.84 -2.24 -6.19
N LEU A 13 -6.12 -1.00 -6.59
CA LEU A 13 -6.28 -0.62 -7.98
C LEU A 13 -4.99 -0.82 -8.80
N PHE A 14 -3.86 -0.33 -8.29
CA PHE A 14 -2.57 -0.50 -8.96
C PHE A 14 -2.10 -1.95 -8.95
N LEU A 15 -2.40 -2.70 -7.89
CA LEU A 15 -2.12 -4.13 -7.83
C LEU A 15 -2.91 -4.89 -8.91
N TYR A 16 -4.21 -4.59 -9.07
CA TYR A 16 -5.04 -5.17 -10.13
C TYR A 16 -4.46 -4.87 -11.51
N PHE A 17 -4.14 -3.60 -11.81
CA PHE A 17 -3.55 -3.23 -13.10
C PHE A 17 -2.18 -3.85 -13.34
N THR A 18 -1.39 -4.05 -12.28
CA THR A 18 -0.10 -4.76 -12.40
C THR A 18 -0.33 -6.20 -12.83
N ILE A 19 -1.25 -6.91 -12.17
CA ILE A 19 -1.55 -8.32 -12.47
C ILE A 19 -2.11 -8.45 -13.89
N ASP A 20 -3.06 -7.59 -14.27
CA ASP A 20 -3.65 -7.59 -15.60
C ASP A 20 -2.62 -7.29 -16.71
N SER A 21 -1.77 -6.28 -16.50
CA SER A 21 -0.71 -5.90 -17.45
C SER A 21 0.34 -6.99 -17.60
N VAL A 22 0.73 -7.66 -16.51
CA VAL A 22 1.66 -8.80 -16.56
C VAL A 22 1.01 -10.04 -17.18
N GLY A 23 -0.27 -10.28 -16.90
CA GLY A 23 -1.00 -11.43 -17.43
C GLY A 23 -1.28 -11.33 -18.93
N SER A 24 -1.57 -10.12 -19.43
CA SER A 24 -1.93 -9.90 -20.84
C SER A 24 -0.73 -9.62 -21.75
N GLY A 25 0.29 -8.91 -21.26
CA GLY A 25 1.44 -8.45 -22.06
C GLY A 25 2.81 -8.72 -21.44
N GLY A 26 2.88 -9.37 -20.27
CA GLY A 26 4.13 -9.64 -19.57
C GLY A 26 4.71 -8.42 -18.83
N TRP A 27 5.99 -8.52 -18.48
CA TRP A 27 6.70 -7.44 -17.77
C TRP A 27 7.10 -6.31 -18.72
N GLY A 28 6.15 -5.40 -18.97
CA GLY A 28 6.35 -4.16 -19.71
C GLY A 28 6.57 -2.94 -18.80
N PHE A 29 6.83 -1.79 -19.40
CA PHE A 29 7.02 -0.51 -18.69
C PHE A 29 5.86 -0.19 -17.73
N PHE A 30 4.61 -0.34 -18.18
CA PHE A 30 3.44 -0.08 -17.34
C PHE A 30 3.29 -1.08 -16.19
N SER A 31 3.62 -2.36 -16.41
CA SER A 31 3.64 -3.38 -15.36
C SER A 31 4.60 -2.99 -14.22
N TYR A 32 5.81 -2.53 -14.55
CA TYR A 32 6.77 -2.04 -13.56
C TYR A 32 6.31 -0.75 -12.87
N LEU A 33 5.72 0.19 -13.62
CA LEU A 33 5.21 1.44 -13.08
C LEU A 33 4.09 1.20 -12.05
N PHE A 34 3.12 0.35 -12.40
CA PHE A 34 2.03 -0.01 -11.50
C PHE A 34 2.52 -0.80 -10.29
N ALA A 35 3.48 -1.71 -10.46
CA ALA A 35 4.09 -2.44 -9.35
C ALA A 35 4.81 -1.49 -8.36
N LEU A 36 5.50 -0.47 -8.87
CA LEU A 36 6.17 0.55 -8.06
C LEU A 36 5.17 1.37 -7.25
N PHE A 37 4.07 1.79 -7.88
CA PHE A 37 3.00 2.54 -7.19
C PHE A 37 2.30 1.68 -6.14
N ALA A 38 1.94 0.44 -6.47
CA ALA A 38 1.38 -0.51 -5.52
C ALA A 38 2.31 -0.71 -4.31
N THR A 39 3.61 -0.94 -4.55
CA THR A 39 4.60 -1.11 -3.47
C THR A 39 4.70 0.14 -2.60
N LYS A 40 4.76 1.33 -3.20
CA LYS A 40 4.86 2.61 -2.48
C LYS A 40 3.62 2.87 -1.62
N ASP A 41 2.42 2.58 -2.10
CA ASP A 41 1.19 2.74 -1.34
C ASP A 41 1.08 1.71 -0.19
N PHE A 42 1.50 0.46 -0.44
CA PHE A 42 1.56 -0.58 0.59
C PHE A 42 2.52 -0.23 1.73
N VAL A 43 3.73 0.24 1.41
CA VAL A 43 4.74 0.65 2.41
C VAL A 43 4.22 1.82 3.25
N GLN A 44 3.58 2.81 2.63
CA GLN A 44 2.99 3.93 3.36
C GLN A 44 1.85 3.48 4.27
N GLY A 45 0.97 2.60 3.79
CA GLY A 45 -0.09 1.99 4.61
C GLY A 45 0.46 1.24 5.81
N THR A 46 1.50 0.42 5.59
CA THR A 46 2.16 -0.37 6.63
C THR A 46 2.84 0.50 7.69
N ARG A 47 3.61 1.52 7.29
CA ARG A 47 4.25 2.45 8.24
C ARG A 47 3.24 3.20 9.11
N MET A 48 2.08 3.53 8.55
CA MET A 48 1.01 4.16 9.33
C MET A 48 0.35 3.18 10.31
N ALA A 49 0.13 1.93 9.90
CA ALA A 49 -0.37 0.88 10.80
C ALA A 49 0.62 0.61 11.96
N GLU A 50 1.91 0.55 11.67
CA GLU A 50 2.97 0.39 12.67
C GLU A 50 3.00 1.58 13.64
N ALA A 51 2.91 2.82 13.13
CA ALA A 51 2.85 4.01 13.96
C ALA A 51 1.62 3.98 14.91
N PHE A 52 0.46 3.56 14.40
CA PHE A 52 -0.75 3.42 15.22
C PHE A 52 -0.58 2.35 16.31
N TYR A 53 0.03 1.21 15.96
CA TYR A 53 0.34 0.15 16.93
C TYR A 53 1.34 0.61 17.99
N ARG A 54 2.38 1.35 17.59
CA ARG A 54 3.40 1.90 18.50
C ARG A 54 2.80 2.91 19.47
N ILE A 55 1.92 3.80 19.00
CA ILE A 55 1.20 4.75 19.87
C ILE A 55 0.32 3.99 20.87
N LYS A 56 -0.45 2.99 20.42
CA LYS A 56 -1.30 2.17 21.30
C LYS A 56 -0.47 1.42 22.35
N LYS A 57 0.65 0.82 21.95
CA LYS A 57 1.57 0.11 22.85
C LYS A 57 2.23 1.05 23.86
N SER A 58 2.61 2.25 23.45
CA SER A 58 3.19 3.25 24.36
C SER A 58 2.18 3.82 25.35
N LYS A 59 0.89 3.83 25.00
CA LYS A 59 -0.19 4.24 25.91
C LYS A 59 -0.46 3.19 26.98
N ASN A 60 -0.49 1.90 26.60
CA ASN A 60 -0.64 0.78 27.54
C ASN A 60 0.57 0.52 28.44
N LYS A 61 1.75 1.10 28.16
CA LYS A 61 2.95 0.94 29.00
C LYS A 61 3.08 2.02 30.08
N LYS A 62 2.17 2.99 30.11
CA LYS A 62 2.11 4.06 31.11
C LYS A 62 0.99 3.87 32.15
N GLU A 63 0.26 2.75 32.09
CA GLU A 63 -0.66 2.28 33.13
C GLU A 63 -0.06 1.09 33.86
#